data_AF-A0A4Q3VE11-F1
#
_entry.id   AF-A0A4Q3VE11-F1
#
_cell.length_a   1.000
_cell.length_b   1.000
_cell.length_c   1.000
_cell.angle_alpha   90.00
_cell.angle_beta   90.00
_cell.angle_gamma   90.00
#
_symmetry.space_group_name_H-M   'P 1'
#
loop_
_entity.id
_entity.type
_entity.pdbx_description
1 polymer ?
#
loop_
_entity_poly.entity_id
_entity_poly.type
_entity_poly.pdbx_seq_one_letter_code
_entity_poly.pdbx_strand_id
1 'polypeptide(L)'
;MLIHVQRFYNLIDGIKDTNIILIVTADHGNADYEINPDGSPNTAHTMNPVPLFLISNEKQHDLKNGKLGDIAPTILTLMNLPLPLEMTGNVLI
;
A
#
# COMPACT_ATOMS: atom_id res chain seq x y z
N MET A 1 -19.30 1.44 1.09
CA MET A 1 -18.38 0.38 0.61
C MET A 1 -18.36 0.21 -0.92
N LEU A 2 -19.50 -0.04 -1.59
CA LEU A 2 -19.53 -0.30 -3.05
C LEU A 2 -18.89 0.80 -3.93
N ILE A 3 -19.06 2.07 -3.58
CA ILE A 3 -18.46 3.20 -4.32
C ILE A 3 -16.92 3.16 -4.28
N HIS A 4 -16.33 2.79 -3.14
CA HIS A 4 -14.87 2.74 -2.99
C HIS A 4 -14.27 1.60 -3.81
N VAL A 5 -14.94 0.44 -3.81
CA VAL A 5 -14.55 -0.71 -4.63
C VAL A 5 -14.60 -0.34 -6.11
N GLN A 6 -15.68 0.30 -6.58
CA GLN A 6 -15.78 0.71 -7.99
C GLN A 6 -14.71 1.74 -8.37
N ARG A 7 -14.40 2.71 -7.48
CA ARG A 7 -13.33 3.68 -7.73
C ARG A 7 -11.96 3.01 -7.87
N PHE A 8 -11.68 2.02 -7.01
CA PHE A 8 -10.45 1.26 -7.10
C PHE A 8 -10.37 0.44 -8.39
N TYR A 9 -11.46 -0.22 -8.79
CA TYR A 9 -11.53 -0.91 -10.09
C TYR A 9 -11.27 0.05 -11.26
N ASN A 10 -11.90 1.22 -11.26
CA ASN A 10 -11.70 2.20 -12.34
C ASN A 10 -10.25 2.70 -12.40
N LEU A 11 -9.57 2.83 -11.25
CA LEU A 11 -8.15 3.19 -11.21
C LEU A 11 -7.27 2.10 -11.82
N ILE A 12 -7.49 0.83 -11.45
CA ILE A 12 -6.75 -0.30 -12.02
C ILE A 12 -7.01 -0.41 -13.52
N ASP A 13 -8.27 -0.29 -13.94
CA ASP A 13 -8.68 -0.37 -15.33
C ASP A 13 -8.00 0.71 -16.18
N GLY A 14 -7.94 1.95 -15.67
CA GLY A 14 -7.33 3.08 -16.36
C GLY A 14 -5.82 2.98 -16.58
N ILE A 15 -5.11 2.09 -15.88
CA ILE A 15 -3.65 1.91 -16.02
C ILE A 15 -3.25 0.66 -16.81
N LYS A 16 -4.21 -0.20 -17.22
CA LYS A 16 -3.94 -1.51 -17.85
C LYS A 16 -3.07 -1.45 -19.09
N ASP A 17 -3.18 -0.39 -19.89
CA ASP A 17 -2.42 -0.23 -21.14
C ASP A 17 -1.31 0.82 -21.00
N THR A 18 -0.82 1.03 -19.78
CA THR A 18 0.22 2.01 -19.47
C THR A 18 1.43 1.35 -18.79
N ASN A 19 2.53 2.09 -18.70
CA ASN A 19 3.71 1.70 -17.91
C ASN A 19 3.66 2.32 -16.50
N ILE A 20 2.47 2.65 -15.99
CA ILE A 20 2.30 3.16 -14.64
C ILE A 20 2.41 1.98 -13.67
N ILE A 21 3.23 2.15 -12.63
CA ILE A 21 3.27 1.25 -11.48
C ILE A 21 2.37 1.84 -10.39
N LEU A 22 1.40 1.06 -9.93
CA LEU A 22 0.51 1.43 -8.84
C LEU A 22 0.94 0.74 -7.55
N ILE A 23 1.21 1.53 -6.52
CA ILE A 23 1.44 1.06 -5.16
C ILE A 23 0.20 1.34 -4.32
N VAL A 24 -0.39 0.30 -3.73
CA VAL A 24 -1.60 0.39 -2.91
C VAL A 24 -1.28 -0.08 -1.51
N THR A 25 -1.54 0.77 -0.52
CA THR A 25 -1.30 0.48 0.89
C THR A 25 -2.23 1.32 1.77
N ALA A 26 -2.08 1.22 3.09
CA ALA A 26 -2.76 2.04 4.07
C ALA A 26 -1.75 2.59 5.09
N ASP A 27 -2.13 3.62 5.83
CA ASP A 27 -1.34 4.20 6.92
C ASP A 27 -1.56 3.47 8.25
N HIS A 28 -2.74 2.90 8.46
CA HIS A 28 -3.06 2.06 9.62
C HIS A 28 -4.30 1.17 9.36
N GLY A 29 -4.61 0.29 10.31
CA GLY A 29 -5.88 -0.44 10.35
C GLY A 29 -6.99 0.34 11.07
N ASN A 30 -8.24 -0.03 10.80
CA ASN A 30 -9.47 0.45 11.44
C ASN A 30 -10.64 -0.50 11.11
N ALA A 31 -11.10 -0.48 9.84
CA ALA A 31 -12.29 -1.22 9.38
C ALA A 31 -12.16 -2.76 9.44
N ASP A 32 -10.94 -3.26 9.70
CA ASP A 32 -10.66 -4.66 10.01
C ASP A 32 -11.13 -5.08 11.42
N TYR A 33 -11.49 -4.13 12.29
CA TYR A 33 -11.97 -4.40 13.64
C TYR A 33 -13.01 -3.36 14.12
N GLU A 34 -14.25 -3.51 13.66
CA GLU A 34 -15.31 -2.52 13.89
C GLU A 34 -16.14 -2.74 15.19
N ILE A 35 -16.06 -3.93 15.80
CA ILE A 35 -16.88 -4.30 16.97
C ILE A 35 -15.99 -4.94 18.04
N ASN A 36 -16.08 -4.42 19.27
CA ASN A 36 -15.36 -4.94 20.42
C ASN A 36 -15.88 -6.32 20.87
N PRO A 37 -15.13 -7.07 21.70
CA PRO A 37 -15.57 -8.39 22.17
C PRO A 37 -16.88 -8.37 22.97
N ASP A 38 -17.21 -7.22 23.58
CA ASP A 38 -18.46 -7.00 24.33
C ASP A 38 -19.65 -6.57 23.45
N GLY A 39 -19.45 -6.43 22.14
CA GLY A 39 -20.46 -6.01 21.17
C GLY A 39 -20.61 -4.49 21.01
N SER A 40 -19.86 -3.68 21.75
CA SER A 40 -19.85 -2.23 21.56
C SER A 40 -19.13 -1.83 20.26
N PRO A 41 -19.49 -0.70 19.62
CA PRO A 41 -18.77 -0.19 18.47
C PRO A 41 -17.31 0.12 18.80
N ASN A 42 -16.38 -0.29 17.94
CA ASN A 42 -14.98 0.13 18.02
C ASN A 42 -14.74 1.30 17.06
N THR A 43 -14.25 2.42 17.59
CA THR A 43 -13.97 3.64 16.83
C THR A 43 -12.48 3.99 16.77
N ALA A 44 -11.61 3.08 17.25
CA ALA A 44 -10.17 3.27 17.32
C ALA A 44 -9.45 2.62 16.13
N HIS A 45 -8.19 3.01 15.91
CA HIS A 45 -7.33 2.31 14.96
C HIS A 45 -6.88 0.96 15.52
N THR A 46 -6.49 0.06 14.62
CA THR A 46 -5.89 -1.23 14.98
C THR A 46 -4.37 -1.20 14.80
N MET A 47 -3.69 -2.14 15.45
CA MET A 47 -2.25 -2.40 15.26
C MET A 47 -2.00 -3.51 14.23
N ASN A 48 -3.03 -3.89 13.47
CA ASN A 48 -2.88 -4.92 12.45
C ASN A 48 -1.99 -4.40 11.31
N PRO A 49 -1.21 -5.28 10.67
CA PRO A 49 -0.40 -4.89 9.52
C PRO A 49 -1.26 -4.40 8.37
N VAL A 50 -0.76 -3.40 7.64
CA VAL A 50 -1.38 -2.88 6.42
C VAL A 50 -0.87 -3.63 5.19
N PRO A 51 -1.69 -3.82 4.14
CA PRO A 51 -1.24 -4.46 2.93
C PRO A 51 -0.29 -3.55 2.15
N LEU A 52 0.57 -4.15 1.32
CA LEU A 52 1.33 -3.46 0.30
C LEU A 52 1.18 -4.25 -1.00
N PHE A 53 0.51 -3.64 -1.98
CA PHE A 53 0.38 -4.20 -3.32
C PHE A 53 1.21 -3.37 -4.31
N LEU A 54 1.94 -4.06 -5.18
CA LEU A 54 2.59 -3.50 -6.34
C LEU A 54 1.90 -4.06 -7.60
N ILE A 55 1.26 -3.18 -8.36
CA ILE A 55 0.47 -3.54 -9.54
C ILE A 55 1.10 -2.86 -10.74
N SER A 56 1.62 -3.65 -11.68
CA SER A 56 2.22 -3.16 -12.91
C SER A 56 2.12 -4.21 -14.01
N ASN A 57 2.33 -3.77 -15.26
CA ASN A 57 2.50 -4.65 -16.42
C ASN A 57 3.95 -5.13 -16.60
N GLU A 58 4.85 -4.69 -15.71
CA GLU A 58 6.27 -5.02 -15.76
C GLU A 58 6.56 -6.33 -15.00
N LYS A 59 7.85 -6.66 -14.88
CA LYS A 59 8.29 -7.84 -14.15
C LYS A 59 7.79 -7.81 -12.70
N GLN A 60 7.33 -8.95 -12.20
CA GLN A 60 6.97 -9.11 -10.80
C GLN A 60 8.21 -8.96 -9.90
N HIS A 61 8.02 -8.26 -8.78
CA HIS A 61 8.99 -8.12 -7.71
C HIS A 61 8.53 -8.95 -6.50
N ASP A 62 9.47 -9.62 -5.85
CA ASP A 62 9.21 -10.29 -4.57
C ASP A 62 9.20 -9.23 -3.47
N LEU A 63 8.01 -8.90 -2.99
CA LEU A 63 7.85 -7.91 -1.92
C LEU A 63 8.26 -8.49 -0.56
N LYS A 64 9.09 -7.73 0.16
CA LYS A 64 9.51 -8.01 1.53
C LYS A 64 8.58 -7.31 2.52
N ASN A 65 8.46 -7.89 3.72
CA ASN A 65 7.83 -7.20 4.85
C ASN A 65 8.64 -5.96 5.26
N GLY A 66 7.95 -4.93 5.76
CA GLY A 66 8.59 -3.66 6.15
C GLY A 66 7.67 -2.77 6.98
N LYS A 67 8.02 -1.48 7.03
CA LYS A 67 7.27 -0.41 7.71
C LYS A 67 6.97 0.74 6.74
N LEU A 68 6.11 1.68 7.13
CA LEU A 68 5.71 2.80 6.26
C LEU A 68 6.88 3.64 5.72
N GLY A 69 7.94 3.80 6.52
CA GLY A 69 9.15 4.51 6.09
C GLY A 69 9.93 3.86 4.95
N ASP A 70 9.62 2.61 4.62
CA ASP A 70 10.25 1.83 3.55
C ASP A 70 9.55 2.04 2.18
N ILE A 71 8.37 2.68 2.17
CA ILE A 71 7.58 2.91 0.95
C ILE A 71 8.28 3.91 0.02
N ALA A 72 8.74 5.06 0.54
CA ALA A 72 9.35 6.09 -0.30
C ALA A 72 10.68 5.65 -0.95
N PRO A 73 11.61 4.98 -0.23
CA PRO A 73 12.80 4.39 -0.85
C PRO A 73 12.47 3.36 -1.95
N THR A 74 11.43 2.56 -1.73
CA THR A 74 10.95 1.58 -2.72
C THR A 74 10.43 2.28 -3.98
N ILE A 75 9.64 3.36 -3.85
CA ILE A 75 9.17 4.18 -4.98
C ILE A 75 10.34 4.75 -5.78
N LEU A 76 11.31 5.37 -5.12
CA LEU A 76 12.47 5.95 -5.82
C LEU A 76 13.28 4.89 -6.56
N THR A 77 13.42 3.69 -5.96
CA THR A 77 14.10 2.56 -6.60
C THR A 77 13.36 2.13 -7.88
N LEU A 78 12.02 2.00 -7.84
CA LEU A 78 11.21 1.68 -9.02
C LEU A 78 11.33 2.73 -10.13
N MET A 79 11.46 4.00 -9.74
CA MET A 79 11.66 5.11 -10.67
C MET A 79 13.09 5.22 -11.20
N ASN A 80 14.01 4.34 -10.78
CA ASN A 80 15.45 4.44 -11.05
C ASN A 80 16.05 5.79 -10.62
N LEU A 81 15.61 6.32 -9.48
CA LEU A 81 16.11 7.56 -8.90
C LEU A 81 17.05 7.28 -7.71
N PRO A 82 18.05 8.16 -7.47
CA PRO A 82 18.94 8.00 -6.33
C PRO A 82 18.20 8.20 -5.01
N LEU A 83 18.62 7.46 -3.98
CA LEU A 83 18.11 7.61 -2.62
C LEU A 83 18.88 8.73 -1.88
N PRO A 84 18.18 9.71 -1.27
CA PRO A 84 18.82 10.69 -0.40
C PRO A 84 19.31 10.03 0.90
N LEU A 85 20.36 10.57 1.51
CA LEU A 85 20.98 9.99 2.71
C LEU A 85 20.05 10.03 3.94
N GLU A 86 19.09 10.94 3.95
CA GLU A 86 18.10 11.10 5.02
C GLU A 86 17.05 9.97 5.01
N MET A 87 16.87 9.29 3.87
CA MET A 87 15.97 8.14 3.76
C MET A 87 16.65 6.87 4.31
N THR A 88 16.36 6.58 5.57
CA THR A 88 16.92 5.41 6.29
C THR A 88 16.05 4.15 6.21
N GLY A 89 14.94 4.20 5.47
CA GLY A 89 14.07 3.06 5.21
C GLY A 89 14.70 2.04 4.27
N ASN A 90 14.25 0.79 4.36
CA ASN A 90 14.71 -0.27 3.48
C ASN A 90 13.97 -0.24 2.13
N VAL A 91 14.58 -0.81 1.09
CA VAL A 91 13.90 -1.07 -0.18
C VAL A 91 13.21 -2.44 -0.10
N LEU A 92 11.91 -2.47 -0.41
CA LEU A 92 11.06 -3.66 -0.22
C LEU A 92 10.97 -4.58 -1.45
N ILE A 93 11.60 -4.21 -2.56
CA ILE A 93 11.70 -5.02 -3.79
C ILE A 93 13.08 -5.64 -4.00
#